data_AF-A0A4S4JTC1-F1
#
_entry.id   AF-A0A4S4JTC1-F1
#
_cell.length_a   1.000
_cell.length_b   1.000
_cell.length_c   1.000
_cell.angle_alpha   90.00
_cell.angle_beta   90.00
_cell.angle_gamma   90.00
#
_symmetry.space_group_name_H-M   'P 1'
#
loop_
_entity.id
_entity.type
_entity.pdbx_description
1 polymer ?
#
loop_
_entity_poly.entity_id
_entity_poly.type
_entity_poly.pdbx_seq_one_letter_code
_entity_poly.pdbx_strand_id
1 'polypeptide(L)'
;MKKLASVFILTVCFLAACGLGDTQTGSSPEEDEINEEVNNEEENNEEVNGEGVFDELEYKVETNQTDSELTVEMTLTNTSTESAMLSFSSGQKYEITLTNAAGEEVYRYSADKMFTMAIIQEVIPGGEELILSETVQLDEFEPGEYELTATIIVYTINDTEITQSPFEETVTIQIGS
;
A
#
# COMPACT_ATOMS: atom_id res chain seq x y z
N MET A 1 39.31 -19.11 -1.86
CA MET A 1 40.27 -18.52 -0.88
C MET A 1 41.14 -17.48 -1.56
N LYS A 2 40.83 -16.18 -1.42
CA LYS A 2 41.81 -15.08 -1.53
C LYS A 2 41.32 -13.94 -0.62
N LYS A 3 42.03 -13.73 0.48
CA LYS A 3 41.80 -12.63 1.43
C LYS A 3 42.44 -11.36 0.86
N LEU A 4 41.74 -10.24 0.92
CA LEU A 4 42.35 -8.92 0.76
C LEU A 4 41.89 -8.06 1.92
N ALA A 5 42.76 -7.99 2.93
CA ALA A 5 42.73 -6.96 3.95
C ALA A 5 43.31 -5.68 3.33
N SER A 6 42.69 -4.53 3.59
CA SER A 6 43.39 -3.25 3.45
C SER A 6 42.96 -2.32 4.58
N VAL A 7 43.99 -1.73 5.18
CA VAL A 7 44.04 -1.06 6.47
C VAL A 7 43.59 0.40 6.36
N PHE A 8 42.75 0.81 7.32
CA PHE A 8 42.76 2.06 8.10
C PHE A 8 43.58 3.26 7.57
N ILE A 9 42.94 4.43 7.41
CA ILE A 9 43.55 5.73 7.76
C ILE A 9 42.45 6.68 8.26
N LEU A 10 42.61 7.03 9.53
CA LEU A 10 41.92 8.05 10.30
C LEU A 10 42.64 9.38 10.05
N THR A 11 41.94 10.40 9.56
CA THR A 11 42.43 11.79 9.69
C THR A 11 41.28 12.74 9.93
N VAL A 12 41.05 13.06 11.21
CA VAL A 12 40.32 14.25 11.67
C VAL A 12 41.35 15.37 11.79
N CYS A 13 41.08 16.52 11.16
CA CYS A 13 41.66 17.81 11.56
C CYS A 13 40.58 18.89 11.47
N PHE A 14 40.20 19.39 12.64
CA PHE A 14 39.53 20.68 12.85
C PHE A 14 40.40 21.82 12.32
N LEU A 15 39.79 22.96 11.97
CA LEU A 15 40.08 24.27 12.56
C LEU A 15 39.12 25.33 12.02
N ALA A 16 38.42 25.98 12.95
CA ALA A 16 37.65 27.20 12.73
C ALA A 16 38.61 28.35 12.43
N ALA A 17 38.28 29.16 11.42
CA ALA A 17 38.89 30.46 11.19
C ALA A 17 37.79 31.53 11.27
N CYS A 18 37.69 32.18 12.43
CA CYS A 18 37.04 33.48 12.53
C CYS A 18 37.97 34.53 11.92
N GLY A 19 37.49 35.28 10.94
CA GLY A 19 38.16 36.46 10.40
C GLY A 19 37.20 37.64 10.39
N LEU A 20 37.26 38.47 11.43
CA LEU A 20 36.61 39.78 11.53
C LEU A 20 37.60 40.84 11.01
N GLY A 21 37.17 41.70 10.09
CA GLY A 21 37.97 42.82 9.59
C GLY A 21 37.09 43.86 8.89
N ASP A 22 36.90 45.00 9.54
CA ASP A 22 36.05 46.13 9.14
C ASP A 22 36.90 47.26 8.52
N THR A 23 36.43 47.90 7.44
CA THR A 23 36.22 49.38 7.30
C THR A 23 36.08 49.87 5.85
N GLN A 24 34.86 50.37 5.55
CA GLN A 24 34.44 51.55 4.74
C GLN A 24 34.88 51.69 3.26
N THR A 25 34.07 52.13 2.28
CA THR A 25 33.12 53.26 2.28
C THR A 25 32.33 53.25 0.95
N GLY A 26 31.03 53.58 0.92
CA GLY A 26 30.34 53.97 -0.32
C GLY A 26 28.81 53.78 -0.39
N SER A 27 28.05 54.75 0.17
CA SER A 27 26.74 55.28 -0.28
C SER A 27 25.51 54.36 -0.50
N SER A 28 24.61 54.34 0.51
CA SER A 28 23.11 54.42 0.57
C SER A 28 22.27 54.54 -0.74
N PRO A 29 20.94 54.24 -0.72
CA PRO A 29 20.18 53.09 -0.18
C PRO A 29 19.14 52.54 -1.19
N GLU A 30 18.87 51.23 -1.22
CA GLU A 30 17.56 50.71 -1.66
C GLU A 30 17.16 49.58 -0.71
N GLU A 31 16.18 49.90 0.14
CA GLU A 31 15.44 48.97 0.98
C GLU A 31 14.40 48.30 0.08
N ASP A 32 14.45 46.98 -0.05
CA ASP A 32 13.28 46.17 -0.42
C ASP A 32 13.20 45.01 0.58
N GLU A 33 12.40 45.26 1.62
CA GLU A 33 11.83 44.23 2.47
C GLU A 33 10.90 43.37 1.61
N ILE A 34 11.25 42.09 1.41
CA ILE A 34 10.28 41.09 0.96
C ILE A 34 9.81 40.31 2.18
N ASN A 35 8.60 40.68 2.56
CA ASN A 35 7.78 40.18 3.65
C ASN A 35 7.56 38.66 3.52
N GLU A 36 7.81 37.92 4.61
CA GLU A 36 7.33 36.55 4.76
C GLU A 36 5.82 36.56 5.00
N GLU A 37 5.05 36.17 3.99
CA GLU A 37 3.66 35.73 4.19
C GLU A 37 3.61 34.21 4.06
N VAL A 38 3.80 33.53 5.20
CA VAL A 38 3.41 32.14 5.38
C VAL A 38 1.88 32.12 5.45
N ASN A 39 1.24 31.81 4.33
CA ASN A 39 -0.17 31.44 4.32
C ASN A 39 -0.32 30.11 5.06
N ASN A 40 -0.75 30.21 6.31
CA ASN A 40 -1.33 29.11 7.06
C ASN A 40 -2.71 28.84 6.43
N GLU A 41 -2.75 27.95 5.45
CA GLU A 41 -4.00 27.29 5.10
C GLU A 41 -4.27 26.29 6.22
N GLU A 42 -5.22 26.65 7.08
CA GLU A 42 -5.80 25.74 8.06
C GLU A 42 -6.42 24.57 7.29
N GLU A 43 -5.69 23.45 7.24
CA GLU A 43 -6.25 22.14 6.92
C GLU A 43 -7.41 21.88 7.88
N ASN A 44 -8.63 22.05 7.38
CA ASN A 44 -9.81 21.44 7.96
C ASN A 44 -9.62 19.92 7.83
N ASN A 45 -8.92 19.33 8.80
CA ASN A 45 -8.96 17.90 9.05
C ASN A 45 -10.31 17.59 9.70
N GLU A 46 -11.37 17.63 8.89
CA GLU A 46 -12.57 16.87 9.21
C GLU A 46 -12.15 15.41 9.12
N GLU A 47 -11.93 14.77 10.27
CA GLU A 47 -11.97 13.31 10.39
C GLU A 47 -13.36 12.88 9.91
N VAL A 48 -13.49 12.68 8.60
CA VAL A 48 -14.64 11.97 8.03
C VAL A 48 -14.48 10.54 8.51
N ASN A 49 -15.17 10.21 9.60
CA ASN A 49 -15.48 8.82 9.89
C ASN A 49 -16.15 8.28 8.62
N GLY A 50 -15.43 7.46 7.85
CA GLY A 50 -15.79 6.94 6.53
C GLY A 50 -17.01 6.00 6.52
N GLU A 51 -17.98 6.26 7.39
CA GLU A 51 -19.29 5.64 7.40
C GLU A 51 -20.01 6.00 6.10
N GLY A 52 -20.16 5.02 5.20
CA GLY A 52 -20.96 5.13 3.99
C GLY A 52 -20.21 5.25 2.66
N VAL A 53 -18.87 5.41 2.66
CA VAL A 53 -18.10 5.64 1.41
C VAL A 53 -18.05 4.41 0.51
N PHE A 54 -18.25 3.23 1.08
CA PHE A 54 -18.18 1.94 0.38
C PHE A 54 -19.48 1.12 0.51
N ASP A 55 -20.58 1.71 0.99
CA ASP A 55 -21.87 1.01 1.13
C ASP A 55 -22.40 0.51 -0.22
N GLU A 56 -22.01 1.17 -1.31
CA GLU A 56 -22.40 0.83 -2.68
C GLU A 56 -21.40 -0.10 -3.39
N LEU A 57 -20.33 -0.52 -2.70
CA LEU A 57 -19.35 -1.47 -3.19
C LEU A 57 -19.57 -2.83 -2.55
N GLU A 58 -20.00 -3.80 -3.35
CA GLU A 58 -20.20 -5.19 -2.91
C GLU A 58 -18.93 -6.00 -3.21
N TYR A 59 -18.39 -6.66 -2.18
CA TYR A 59 -17.21 -7.51 -2.29
C TYR A 59 -17.60 -8.99 -2.23
N LYS A 60 -16.99 -9.79 -3.09
CA LYS A 60 -17.19 -11.24 -3.14
C LYS A 60 -15.90 -11.97 -3.51
N VAL A 61 -15.67 -13.11 -2.86
CA VAL A 61 -14.60 -14.04 -3.19
C VAL A 61 -15.19 -15.34 -3.74
N GLU A 62 -14.69 -15.75 -4.90
CA GLU A 62 -15.00 -17.06 -5.51
C GLU A 62 -13.73 -17.87 -5.70
N THR A 63 -13.82 -19.16 -5.43
CA THR A 63 -12.70 -20.09 -5.58
C THR A 63 -13.02 -21.17 -6.59
N ASN A 64 -12.10 -21.43 -7.51
CA ASN A 64 -12.16 -22.57 -8.41
C ASN A 64 -10.90 -23.42 -8.22
N GLN A 65 -11.09 -24.67 -7.83
CA GLN A 65 -10.01 -25.57 -7.46
C GLN A 65 -9.91 -26.75 -8.42
N THR A 66 -8.68 -27.09 -8.79
CA THR A 66 -8.28 -28.33 -9.46
C THR A 66 -7.36 -29.13 -8.55
N ASP A 67 -6.83 -30.26 -9.01
CA ASP A 67 -5.94 -31.10 -8.21
C ASP A 67 -4.64 -30.37 -7.80
N SER A 68 -4.13 -29.45 -8.63
CA SER A 68 -2.84 -28.79 -8.43
C SER A 68 -2.93 -27.28 -8.24
N GLU A 69 -4.06 -26.65 -8.58
CA GLU A 69 -4.21 -25.20 -8.61
C GLU A 69 -5.51 -24.76 -7.94
N LEU A 70 -5.42 -23.67 -7.17
CA LEU A 70 -6.56 -22.91 -6.67
C LEU A 70 -6.57 -21.53 -7.32
N THR A 71 -7.62 -21.22 -8.07
CA THR A 71 -7.88 -19.87 -8.55
C THR A 71 -8.77 -19.15 -7.57
N VAL A 72 -8.33 -17.97 -7.14
CA VAL A 72 -9.07 -17.07 -6.24
C VAL A 72 -9.47 -15.86 -7.07
N GLU A 73 -10.77 -15.61 -7.18
CA GLU A 73 -11.33 -14.44 -7.85
C GLU A 73 -11.94 -13.52 -6.79
N MET A 74 -11.52 -12.26 -6.81
CA MET A 74 -11.94 -11.21 -5.90
C MET A 74 -12.66 -10.15 -6.73
N THR A 75 -13.98 -10.08 -6.56
CA THR A 75 -14.85 -9.21 -7.34
C THR A 75 -15.36 -8.09 -6.46
N LEU A 76 -15.15 -6.86 -6.93
CA LEU A 76 -15.68 -5.66 -6.30
C LEU A 76 -16.66 -5.00 -7.27
N THR A 77 -17.94 -5.05 -6.94
CA THR A 77 -19.04 -4.55 -7.79
C THR A 77 -19.50 -3.20 -7.30
N ASN A 78 -19.52 -2.21 -8.20
CA ASN A 78 -20.09 -0.89 -7.94
C ASN A 78 -21.58 -0.91 -8.26
N THR A 79 -22.41 -0.95 -7.22
CA THR A 79 -23.88 -0.99 -7.33
C THR A 79 -24.51 0.39 -7.53
N SER A 80 -23.71 1.47 -7.43
CA SER A 80 -24.16 2.84 -7.64
C SER A 80 -24.27 3.17 -9.14
N THR A 81 -24.77 4.38 -9.43
CA THR A 81 -24.75 4.94 -10.79
C THR A 81 -23.51 5.77 -11.09
N GLU A 82 -22.72 6.12 -10.07
CA GLU A 82 -21.53 6.96 -10.19
C GLU A 82 -20.27 6.09 -10.25
N SER A 83 -19.18 6.62 -10.82
CA SER A 83 -17.91 5.89 -10.81
C SER A 83 -17.27 5.92 -9.43
N ALA A 84 -16.70 4.79 -8.99
CA ALA A 84 -15.84 4.70 -7.82
C ALA A 84 -14.36 4.69 -8.24
N MET A 85 -13.54 5.56 -7.64
CA MET A 85 -12.09 5.58 -7.83
C MET A 85 -11.41 4.96 -6.63
N LEU A 86 -10.72 3.85 -6.85
CA LEU A 86 -9.91 3.18 -5.84
C LEU A 86 -8.45 3.55 -6.03
N SER A 87 -7.79 3.99 -4.96
CA SER A 87 -6.33 4.15 -4.97
C SER A 87 -5.67 3.11 -4.08
N PHE A 88 -4.58 2.54 -4.58
CA PHE A 88 -3.69 1.62 -3.87
C PHE A 88 -2.38 2.36 -3.59
N SER A 89 -1.83 2.22 -2.39
CA SER A 89 -0.58 2.91 -1.99
C SER A 89 0.69 2.29 -2.60
N SER A 90 0.57 1.10 -3.20
CA SER A 90 1.68 0.39 -3.85
C SER A 90 1.18 -0.53 -4.97
N GLY A 91 2.12 -1.27 -5.57
CA GLY A 91 1.81 -2.37 -6.50
C GLY A 91 1.03 -3.52 -5.86
N GLN A 92 0.96 -3.61 -4.53
CA GLN A 92 0.18 -4.64 -3.85
C GLN A 92 -1.29 -4.21 -3.78
N LYS A 93 -2.11 -4.77 -4.67
CA LYS A 93 -3.56 -4.49 -4.70
C LYS A 93 -4.37 -5.37 -3.78
N TYR A 94 -3.86 -6.55 -3.43
CA TYR A 94 -4.55 -7.55 -2.62
C TYR A 94 -3.56 -8.35 -1.77
N GLU A 95 -4.10 -9.07 -0.79
CA GLU A 95 -3.43 -10.11 -0.01
C GLU A 95 -4.33 -11.34 0.02
N ILE A 96 -3.70 -12.51 -0.03
CA ILE A 96 -4.37 -13.80 0.15
C ILE A 96 -3.56 -14.59 1.16
N THR A 97 -4.22 -15.12 2.18
CA THR A 97 -3.62 -16.01 3.17
C THR A 97 -4.37 -17.33 3.25
N LEU A 98 -3.64 -18.42 3.48
CA LEU A 98 -4.24 -19.73 3.81
C LEU A 98 -3.81 -20.13 5.21
N THR A 99 -4.80 -20.45 6.04
CA THR A 99 -4.60 -20.97 7.40
C THR A 99 -5.08 -22.41 7.46
N ASN A 100 -4.25 -23.31 7.98
CA ASN A 100 -4.61 -24.73 8.12
C ASN A 100 -5.52 -24.96 9.34
N ALA A 101 -6.05 -26.17 9.49
CA ALA A 101 -6.92 -26.54 10.62
C ALA A 101 -6.26 -26.42 12.02
N ALA A 102 -4.94 -26.29 12.09
CA ALA A 102 -4.22 -26.04 13.35
C ALA A 102 -4.13 -24.54 13.70
N GLY A 103 -4.64 -23.66 12.84
CA GLY A 103 -4.56 -22.20 12.98
C GLY A 103 -3.21 -21.62 12.55
N GLU A 104 -2.41 -22.36 11.78
CA GLU A 104 -1.13 -21.90 11.25
C GLU A 104 -1.31 -21.36 9.82
N GLU A 105 -0.86 -20.13 9.60
CA GLU A 105 -0.74 -19.54 8.27
C GLU A 105 0.36 -20.28 7.50
N VAL A 106 -0.04 -20.99 6.44
CA VAL A 106 0.86 -21.79 5.60
C VAL A 106 1.16 -21.12 4.26
N TYR A 107 0.42 -20.07 3.92
CA TYR A 107 0.61 -19.30 2.70
C TYR A 107 0.24 -17.84 2.90
N ARG A 108 1.01 -16.97 2.26
CA ARG A 108 0.74 -15.54 2.14
C ARG A 108 1.23 -15.05 0.77
N TYR A 109 0.35 -14.44 0.00
CA TYR A 109 0.65 -13.94 -1.34
C TYR A 109 1.86 -13.00 -1.36
N SER A 110 1.98 -12.12 -0.37
CA SER A 110 3.06 -11.15 -0.28
C SER A 110 4.42 -11.69 0.18
N ALA A 111 4.50 -12.92 0.71
CA ALA A 111 5.70 -13.42 1.41
C ALA A 111 6.99 -13.37 0.58
N ASP A 112 6.90 -13.69 -0.72
CA ASP A 112 8.03 -13.74 -1.64
C ASP A 112 7.94 -12.69 -2.77
N LYS A 113 7.15 -11.63 -2.56
CA LYS A 113 6.93 -10.59 -3.57
C LYS A 113 7.50 -9.25 -3.13
N MET A 114 8.02 -8.51 -4.10
CA MET A 114 8.38 -7.10 -3.94
C MET A 114 7.40 -6.26 -4.76
N PHE A 115 6.81 -5.25 -4.12
CA PHE A 115 5.87 -4.35 -4.77
C PHE A 115 6.50 -2.97 -4.98
N THR A 116 6.18 -2.33 -6.09
CA THR A 116 6.62 -0.96 -6.37
C THR A 116 5.88 0.03 -5.47
N MET A 117 6.59 1.00 -4.91
CA MET A 117 6.00 2.09 -4.12
C MET A 117 5.51 3.20 -5.04
N ALA A 118 4.38 2.97 -5.69
CA ALA A 118 3.71 3.96 -6.53
C ALA A 118 2.20 3.85 -6.33
N ILE A 119 1.52 5.00 -6.29
CA ILE A 119 0.06 5.04 -6.22
C ILE A 119 -0.49 4.47 -7.53
N ILE A 120 -1.40 3.52 -7.41
CA ILE A 120 -2.14 2.95 -8.54
C ILE A 120 -3.60 3.32 -8.37
N GLN A 121 -4.25 3.76 -9.45
CA GLN A 121 -5.66 4.09 -9.46
C GLN A 121 -6.41 3.12 -10.34
N GLU A 122 -7.55 2.63 -9.85
CA GLU A 122 -8.52 1.85 -10.61
C GLU A 122 -9.87 2.57 -10.56
N VAL A 123 -10.59 2.61 -11.67
CA VAL A 123 -11.92 3.22 -11.74
C VAL A 123 -12.92 2.13 -12.04
N ILE A 124 -13.94 2.00 -11.20
CA ILE A 124 -15.09 1.12 -11.41
C ILE A 124 -16.28 1.98 -11.80
N PRO A 125 -16.69 2.00 -13.08
CA PRO A 125 -17.91 2.70 -13.47
C PRO A 125 -19.15 2.21 -12.70
N GLY A 126 -20.17 3.06 -12.61
CA GLY A 126 -21.43 2.68 -11.97
C GLY A 126 -22.07 1.47 -12.67
N GLY A 127 -22.43 0.45 -11.89
CA GLY A 127 -22.99 -0.81 -12.35
C GLY A 127 -21.96 -1.80 -12.93
N GLU A 128 -20.66 -1.49 -12.90
CA GLU A 128 -19.59 -2.37 -13.36
C GLU A 128 -18.80 -2.96 -12.19
N GLU A 129 -17.80 -3.80 -12.51
CA GLU A 129 -17.01 -4.54 -11.54
C GLU A 129 -15.51 -4.46 -11.83
N LEU A 130 -14.71 -4.47 -10.76
CA LEU A 130 -13.29 -4.77 -10.79
C LEU A 130 -13.09 -6.23 -10.39
N ILE A 131 -12.47 -7.01 -11.27
CA ILE A 131 -12.10 -8.40 -10.98
C ILE A 131 -10.58 -8.49 -10.83
N LEU A 132 -10.13 -9.00 -9.69
CA LEU A 132 -8.75 -9.37 -9.42
C LEU A 132 -8.67 -10.89 -9.26
N SER A 133 -7.66 -11.53 -9.86
CA SER A 133 -7.53 -12.99 -9.81
C SER A 133 -6.09 -13.40 -9.53
N GLU A 134 -5.93 -14.40 -8.67
CA GLU A 134 -4.64 -15.03 -8.33
C GLU A 134 -4.76 -16.55 -8.37
N THR A 135 -3.72 -17.21 -8.86
CA THR A 135 -3.61 -18.67 -8.85
C THR A 135 -2.57 -19.12 -7.83
N VAL A 136 -2.99 -19.92 -6.87
CA VAL A 136 -2.15 -20.57 -5.87
C VAL A 136 -1.85 -22.00 -6.30
N GLN A 137 -0.57 -22.37 -6.33
CA GLN A 137 -0.15 -23.75 -6.58
C GLN A 137 -0.28 -24.57 -5.31
N LEU A 138 -0.91 -25.75 -5.41
CA LEU A 138 -1.28 -26.59 -4.27
C LEU A 138 -0.34 -27.79 -4.04
N ASP A 139 0.69 -27.98 -4.87
CA ASP A 139 1.58 -29.15 -4.84
C ASP A 139 2.28 -29.36 -3.48
N GLU A 140 2.51 -28.28 -2.73
CA GLU A 140 3.20 -28.31 -1.43
C GLU A 140 2.25 -28.33 -0.22
N PHE A 141 0.94 -28.36 -0.45
CA PHE A 141 -0.07 -28.36 0.61
C PHE A 141 -0.46 -29.78 0.98
N GLU A 142 -0.52 -30.04 2.29
CA GLU A 142 -1.05 -31.30 2.79
C GLU A 142 -2.58 -31.36 2.57
N PRO A 143 -3.16 -32.53 2.25
CA PRO A 143 -4.60 -32.65 2.11
C PRO A 143 -5.34 -32.27 3.40
N GLY A 144 -6.42 -31.52 3.28
CA GLY A 144 -7.21 -31.09 4.42
C GLY A 144 -8.02 -29.81 4.20
N GLU A 145 -8.63 -29.35 5.29
CA GLU A 145 -9.41 -28.11 5.33
C GLU A 145 -8.51 -26.90 5.60
N TYR A 146 -8.79 -25.82 4.88
CA TYR A 146 -8.09 -24.55 5.02
C TYR A 146 -9.09 -23.40 5.04
N GLU A 147 -8.76 -22.37 5.82
CA GLU A 147 -9.41 -21.05 5.75
C GLU A 147 -8.60 -20.17 4.79
N LEU A 148 -9.23 -19.75 3.70
CA LEU A 148 -8.71 -18.77 2.78
C LEU A 148 -9.28 -17.41 3.13
N THR A 149 -8.42 -16.44 3.44
CA THR A 149 -8.79 -15.04 3.58
C THR A 149 -8.22 -14.26 2.42
N ALA A 150 -9.07 -13.53 1.70
CA ALA A 150 -8.66 -12.64 0.63
C ALA A 150 -9.11 -11.22 0.95
N THR A 151 -8.20 -10.25 0.74
CA THR A 151 -8.40 -8.85 1.07
C THR A 151 -7.94 -7.97 -0.07
N ILE A 152 -8.77 -7.04 -0.54
CA ILE A 152 -8.33 -5.94 -1.44
C ILE A 152 -7.75 -4.82 -0.57
N ILE A 153 -6.53 -4.37 -0.83
CA ILE A 153 -5.81 -3.40 0.04
C ILE A 153 -5.99 -1.97 -0.50
N VAL A 154 -7.19 -1.42 -0.35
CA VAL A 154 -7.49 -0.05 -0.78
C VAL A 154 -6.95 0.96 0.23
N TYR A 155 -6.32 2.02 -0.28
CA TYR A 155 -5.85 3.15 0.51
C TYR A 155 -6.86 4.30 0.52
N THR A 156 -7.44 4.64 -0.64
CA THR A 156 -8.53 5.63 -0.72
C THR A 156 -9.65 5.17 -1.64
N ILE A 157 -10.87 5.64 -1.35
CA ILE A 157 -12.04 5.52 -2.22
C ILE A 157 -12.57 6.93 -2.45
N ASN A 158 -12.63 7.37 -3.71
CA ASN A 158 -13.03 8.74 -4.08
C ASN A 158 -12.29 9.80 -3.22
N ASP A 159 -10.96 9.65 -3.14
CA ASP A 159 -10.03 10.48 -2.35
C ASP A 159 -10.24 10.47 -0.83
N THR A 160 -11.18 9.68 -0.32
CA THR A 160 -11.34 9.48 1.14
C THR A 160 -10.43 8.36 1.61
N GLU A 161 -9.54 8.64 2.56
CA GLU A 161 -8.67 7.64 3.16
C GLU A 161 -9.45 6.57 3.92
N ILE A 162 -8.98 5.33 3.79
CA ILE A 162 -9.52 4.17 4.48
C ILE A 162 -8.44 3.63 5.41
N THR A 163 -8.70 3.58 6.72
CA THR A 163 -7.72 3.10 7.71
C THR A 163 -7.59 1.57 7.75
N GLN A 164 -8.67 0.86 7.39
CA GLN A 164 -8.71 -0.59 7.26
C GLN A 164 -9.63 -0.94 6.10
N SER A 165 -9.13 -1.68 5.12
CA SER A 165 -9.96 -2.06 3.98
C SER A 165 -11.14 -2.92 4.45
N PRO A 166 -12.39 -2.56 4.07
CA PRO A 166 -13.56 -3.36 4.41
C PRO A 166 -13.73 -4.58 3.48
N PHE A 167 -12.93 -4.68 2.42
CA PHE A 167 -13.05 -5.71 1.39
C PHE A 167 -12.22 -6.93 1.76
N GLU A 168 -12.69 -7.66 2.77
CA GLU A 168 -12.10 -8.91 3.25
C GLU A 168 -13.20 -9.98 3.37
N GLU A 169 -12.93 -11.15 2.83
CA GLU A 169 -13.81 -12.31 2.95
C GLU A 169 -12.98 -13.56 3.26
N THR A 170 -13.50 -14.40 4.15
CA THR A 170 -12.92 -15.69 4.47
C THR A 170 -13.83 -16.82 4.00
N VAL A 171 -13.27 -17.75 3.22
CA VAL A 171 -13.96 -18.93 2.70
C VAL A 171 -13.21 -20.20 3.10
N THR A 172 -13.96 -21.27 3.38
CA THR A 172 -13.38 -22.58 3.68
C THR A 172 -13.20 -23.38 2.39
N ILE A 173 -12.01 -23.93 2.19
CA ILE A 173 -11.67 -24.79 1.04
C ILE A 173 -11.15 -26.16 1.50
N GLN A 174 -11.17 -27.14 0.60
CA GLN A 174 -10.70 -28.51 0.85
C GLN A 174 -9.66 -28.90 -0.20
N ILE A 175 -8.42 -29.11 0.22
CA ILE A 175 -7.32 -29.51 -0.66
C ILE A 175 -7.14 -31.03 -0.62
N GLY A 176 -6.98 -31.68 -1.79
CA GLY A 176 -6.63 -33.10 -1.90
C GLY A 176 -7.76 -34.10 -1.60
N SER A 177 -9.01 -33.75 -1.93
CA SER A 177 -10.21 -34.59 -1.76
C SER A 177 -10.25 -35.82 -2.66
#